data_AF-A0A5B6YR43-F1
#
_entry.id   AF-A0A5B6YR43-F1
#
_cell.length_a   1.000
_cell.length_b   1.000
_cell.length_c   1.000
_cell.angle_alpha   90.00
_cell.angle_beta   90.00
_cell.angle_gamma   90.00
#
_symmetry.space_group_name_H-M   'P 1'
#
loop_
_entity.id
_entity.type
_entity.pdbx_description
1 polymer ?
#
loop_
_entity_poly.entity_id
_entity_poly.type
_entity_poly.pdbx_seq_one_letter_code
_entity_poly.pdbx_strand_id
1 'polypeptide(L)'
;LDTVESALPNGMPEGGISEDCKLQEMFHKALELLPKLWIRVGLVDEAITAYRRALVRPWNLDPRRLASVQKDLAATLLYGSVEASLPPQLSTPKNNTEEAILLLFILMKK
;
A
#
# COMPACT_ATOMS: atom_id res chain seq x y z
N LEU A 1 6.44 -8.31 6.51
CA LEU A 1 4.99 -7.97 6.44
C LEU A 1 4.16 -9.21 6.74
N ASP A 2 4.57 -10.36 6.22
CA ASP A 2 3.88 -11.66 6.35
C ASP A 2 3.58 -12.05 7.81
N THR A 3 4.52 -11.83 8.74
CA THR A 3 4.28 -12.12 10.17
C THR A 3 3.13 -11.28 10.74
N VAL A 4 3.09 -9.98 10.44
CA VAL A 4 2.01 -9.09 10.93
C VAL A 4 0.70 -9.42 10.23
N GLU A 5 0.72 -9.69 8.91
CA GLU A 5 -0.46 -10.13 8.16
C GLU A 5 -1.03 -11.45 8.70
N SER A 6 -0.17 -12.38 9.11
CA SER A 6 -0.60 -13.65 9.71
C SER A 6 -1.18 -13.48 11.11
N ALA A 7 -0.62 -12.56 11.91
CA ALA A 7 -1.10 -12.28 13.27
C ALA A 7 -2.39 -11.44 13.27
N LEU A 8 -2.56 -10.59 12.25
CA LEU A 8 -3.67 -9.65 12.09
C LEU A 8 -4.33 -9.84 10.72
N PRO A 9 -4.99 -10.99 10.47
CA PRO A 9 -5.54 -11.32 9.14
C PRO A 9 -6.60 -10.34 8.66
N ASN A 10 -7.30 -9.68 9.60
CA ASN A 10 -8.34 -8.70 9.33
C ASN A 10 -7.85 -7.25 9.40
N GLY A 11 -6.53 -7.03 9.52
CA GLY A 11 -5.96 -5.70 9.74
C GLY A 11 -5.87 -5.32 11.21
N MET A 12 -5.63 -4.03 11.47
CA MET A 12 -5.48 -3.50 12.81
C MET A 12 -6.85 -3.42 13.52
N PRO A 13 -7.00 -3.93 14.76
CA PRO A 13 -8.28 -3.85 15.49
C PRO A 13 -8.70 -2.40 15.76
N GLU A 14 -9.99 -2.13 15.54
CA GLU A 14 -10.61 -0.84 15.88
C GLU A 14 -10.54 -0.60 17.40
N GLY A 15 -9.87 0.47 17.83
CA GLY A 15 -9.65 0.80 19.24
C GLY A 15 -8.63 -0.07 19.99
N GLY A 16 -7.93 -0.98 19.30
CA GLY A 16 -7.17 -2.07 19.93
C GLY A 16 -5.68 -1.84 20.16
N ILE A 17 -5.12 -0.71 19.73
CA ILE A 17 -3.75 -0.32 20.04
C ILE A 17 -3.79 1.19 20.34
N SER A 18 -3.31 1.59 21.51
CA SER A 18 -3.24 3.01 21.89
C SER A 18 -2.66 3.84 20.73
N GLU A 19 -3.26 5.00 20.42
CA GLU A 19 -2.77 5.92 19.36
C GLU A 19 -1.27 6.23 19.48
N ASP A 20 -0.70 6.09 20.68
CA ASP A 20 0.73 6.28 20.99
C ASP A 20 1.56 4.98 21.00
N CYS A 21 1.03 3.87 20.48
CA CYS A 21 1.77 2.63 20.44
C CYS A 21 2.90 2.74 19.41
N LYS A 22 4.12 2.85 19.93
CA LYS A 22 5.36 2.89 19.14
C LYS A 22 5.44 1.76 18.12
N LEU A 23 4.90 0.58 18.43
CA LEU A 23 4.90 -0.56 17.51
C LEU A 23 4.02 -0.30 16.28
N GLN A 24 2.84 0.29 16.45
CA GLN A 24 1.96 0.64 15.33
C GLN A 24 2.60 1.72 14.46
N GLU A 25 3.18 2.76 15.07
CA GLU A 25 3.90 3.81 14.36
C GLU A 25 5.10 3.27 13.57
N MET A 26 5.87 2.33 14.16
CA MET A 26 6.96 1.64 13.46
C MET A 26 6.44 0.82 12.29
N PHE A 27 5.31 0.14 12.46
CA PHE A 27 4.69 -0.65 11.41
C PHE A 27 4.19 0.23 10.26
N HIS A 28 3.53 1.36 10.56
CA HIS A 28 3.11 2.34 9.55
C HIS A 28 4.30 2.88 8.74
N LYS A 29 5.40 3.24 9.41
CA LYS A 29 6.64 3.63 8.74
C LYS A 29 7.19 2.52 7.85
N ALA A 30 7.15 1.27 8.31
CA ALA A 30 7.60 0.13 7.51
C ALA A 30 6.75 -0.04 6.23
N LEU A 31 5.42 0.13 6.32
CA LEU A 31 4.52 0.09 5.17
C LEU A 31 4.86 1.18 4.13
N GLU A 32 5.27 2.37 4.57
CA GLU A 32 5.66 3.47 3.68
C GLU A 32 7.07 3.32 3.10
N LEU A 33 8.02 2.80 3.89
CA LEU A 33 9.44 2.76 3.52
C LEU A 33 9.83 1.51 2.75
N LEU A 34 9.23 0.35 3.05
CA LEU A 34 9.59 -0.92 2.41
C LEU A 34 9.47 -0.87 0.88
N PRO A 35 8.36 -0.38 0.29
CA PRO A 35 8.26 -0.25 -1.17
C PRO A 35 9.34 0.66 -1.76
N LYS A 36 9.68 1.75 -1.06
CA LYS A 36 10.71 2.71 -1.50
C LYS A 36 12.10 2.09 -1.48
N LEU A 37 12.37 1.20 -0.53
CA LEU A 37 13.62 0.45 -0.47
C LEU A 37 13.73 -0.54 -1.65
N TRP A 38 12.63 -1.24 -1.99
CA TRP A 38 12.59 -2.13 -3.15
C TRP A 38 12.87 -1.38 -4.46
N ILE A 39 12.28 -0.21 -4.65
CA ILE A 39 12.56 0.65 -5.82
C ILE A 39 14.05 0.99 -5.91
N ARG A 40 14.70 1.34 -4.79
CA ARG A 40 16.13 1.72 -4.78
C ARG A 40 17.07 0.60 -5.22
N VAL A 41 16.65 -0.66 -5.09
CA VAL A 41 17.42 -1.82 -5.55
C VAL A 41 16.94 -2.37 -6.90
N GLY A 42 16.03 -1.66 -7.58
CA GLY A 42 15.50 -2.04 -8.90
C GLY A 42 14.42 -3.11 -8.88
N LEU A 43 13.92 -3.49 -7.70
CA LEU A 43 12.91 -4.53 -7.49
C LEU A 43 11.50 -3.92 -7.53
N VAL A 44 11.06 -3.54 -8.74
CA VAL A 44 9.81 -2.79 -8.95
C VAL A 44 8.57 -3.65 -8.66
N ASP A 45 8.58 -4.93 -9.01
CA ASP A 45 7.46 -5.85 -8.74
C ASP A 45 7.21 -6.07 -7.25
N GLU A 46 8.30 -6.20 -6.49
CA GLU A 46 8.27 -6.31 -5.03
C GLU A 46 7.78 -5.01 -4.40
N ALA A 47 8.16 -3.86 -4.96
CA ALA A 47 7.66 -2.56 -4.53
C ALA A 47 6.14 -2.44 -4.76
N ILE A 48 5.66 -2.77 -5.96
CA ILE A 48 4.23 -2.76 -6.30
C ILE A 48 3.47 -3.70 -5.37
N THR A 49 3.98 -4.92 -5.16
CA THR A 49 3.39 -5.88 -4.23
C THR A 49 3.31 -5.32 -2.81
N ALA A 50 4.38 -4.71 -2.32
CA ALA A 50 4.42 -4.12 -0.98
C ALA A 50 3.43 -2.94 -0.82
N TYR A 51 3.34 -2.05 -1.82
CA TYR A 51 2.35 -0.97 -1.83
C TYR A 51 0.91 -1.51 -1.84
N ARG A 52 0.60 -2.48 -2.71
CA ARG A 52 -0.75 -3.09 -2.76
C ARG A 52 -1.11 -3.72 -1.42
N ARG A 53 -0.20 -4.46 -0.78
CA ARG A 53 -0.42 -5.03 0.56
C ARG A 53 -0.67 -3.96 1.64
N ALA A 54 0.00 -2.81 1.56
CA ALA A 54 -0.25 -1.69 2.45
C ALA A 54 -1.65 -1.07 2.28
N LEU A 55 -2.29 -1.25 1.12
CA LEU A 55 -3.62 -0.69 0.82
C LEU A 55 -4.78 -1.69 0.97
N VAL A 56 -4.51 -3.01 0.90
CA VAL A 56 -5.54 -4.06 0.89
C VAL A 56 -6.23 -4.26 2.25
N ARG A 57 -5.54 -3.99 3.36
CA ARG A 57 -6.04 -4.24 4.72
C ARG A 57 -6.20 -2.94 5.51
N PRO A 58 -7.14 -2.89 6.47
CA PRO A 58 -7.32 -1.71 7.33
C PRO A 58 -6.21 -1.66 8.39
N TRP A 59 -5.04 -1.14 8.01
CA TRP A 59 -3.89 -1.00 8.93
C TRP A 59 -3.97 0.21 9.87
N ASN A 60 -5.11 0.92 9.87
CA ASN A 60 -5.28 2.17 10.61
C ASN A 60 -4.22 3.24 10.23
N LEU A 61 -3.85 3.32 8.94
CA LEU A 61 -2.97 4.37 8.43
C LEU A 61 -3.70 5.71 8.49
N ASP A 62 -3.03 6.74 8.99
CA ASP A 62 -3.62 8.08 8.98
C ASP A 62 -3.83 8.58 7.54
N PRO A 63 -4.76 9.54 7.34
CA PRO A 63 -5.12 9.99 6.00
C PRO A 63 -3.96 10.50 5.15
N ARG A 64 -2.89 11.05 5.75
CA ARG A 64 -1.73 11.58 5.04
C ARG A 64 -0.82 10.45 4.57
N ARG A 65 -0.54 9.46 5.43
CA ARG A 65 0.24 8.27 5.03
C ARG A 65 -0.47 7.47 3.95
N LEU A 66 -1.78 7.25 4.12
CA LEU A 66 -2.58 6.56 3.12
C LEU A 66 -2.50 7.29 1.76
N ALA A 67 -2.60 8.62 1.77
CA ALA A 67 -2.47 9.41 0.56
C ALA A 67 -1.05 9.31 -0.06
N SER A 68 0.00 9.29 0.76
CA SER A 68 1.37 9.10 0.28
C SER A 68 1.54 7.73 -0.39
N VAL A 69 1.08 6.65 0.24
CA VAL A 69 1.17 5.29 -0.29
C VAL A 69 0.40 5.17 -1.61
N GLN A 70 -0.82 5.71 -1.69
CA GLN A 70 -1.62 5.73 -2.92
C GLN A 70 -0.93 6.50 -4.05
N LYS A 71 -0.38 7.68 -3.75
CA LYS A 71 0.32 8.53 -4.72
C LYS A 71 1.59 7.84 -5.24
N ASP A 72 2.37 7.28 -4.33
CA ASP A 72 3.64 6.64 -4.66
C ASP A 72 3.41 5.35 -5.47
N LEU A 73 2.36 4.57 -5.16
CA LEU A 73 1.94 3.44 -5.98
C LEU A 73 1.49 3.89 -7.37
N ALA A 74 0.63 4.89 -7.48
CA ALA A 74 0.17 5.40 -8.77
C ALA A 74 1.34 5.86 -9.65
N ALA A 75 2.32 6.58 -9.08
CA ALA A 75 3.53 6.96 -9.79
C ALA A 75 4.34 5.73 -10.23
N THR A 76 4.51 4.74 -9.35
CA THR A 76 5.26 3.51 -9.67
C THR A 76 4.60 2.72 -10.79
N LEU A 77 3.26 2.65 -10.82
CA LEU A 77 2.49 1.95 -11.86
C LEU A 77 2.55 2.67 -13.22
N LEU A 78 2.61 4.01 -13.23
CA LEU A 78 2.68 4.81 -14.45
C LEU A 78 4.08 4.88 -15.07
N TYR A 79 5.11 4.91 -14.22
CA TYR A 79 6.51 5.03 -14.66
C TYR A 79 7.24 3.69 -14.73
N GLY A 80 6.72 2.64 -14.11
CA GLY A 80 7.27 1.29 -14.19
C GLY A 80 6.96 0.64 -15.53
N SER A 81 7.97 0.09 -16.22
CA SER A 81 7.80 -0.65 -17.47
C SER A 81 7.24 -2.07 -17.28
N VAL A 82 6.76 -2.41 -16.08
CA VAL A 82 6.35 -3.75 -15.72
C VAL A 82 4.84 -3.80 -15.59
N GLU A 83 4.18 -4.69 -16.33
CA GLU A 83 2.79 -5.05 -16.07
C GLU A 83 2.73 -6.01 -14.87
N ALA A 84 2.37 -5.48 -13.70
CA ALA A 84 2.32 -6.26 -12.48
C ALA A 84 0.97 -6.98 -12.39
N SER A 85 1.00 -8.30 -12.17
CA SER A 85 -0.22 -9.10 -12.02
C SER A 85 -1.13 -8.53 -10.92
N LEU A 86 -2.39 -8.28 -11.25
CA LEU A 86 -3.37 -7.69 -10.35
C LEU A 86 -3.97 -8.73 -9.39
N PRO A 87 -4.32 -8.35 -8.15
CA PRO A 87 -5.05 -9.24 -7.25
C PRO A 87 -6.42 -9.62 -7.86
N PRO A 88 -6.82 -10.90 -7.84
CA PRO A 88 -8.03 -11.39 -8.54
C PRO A 88 -9.37 -10.96 -7.92
N GLN A 89 -9.35 -10.08 -6.91
CA GLN A 89 -10.49 -9.88 -6.00
C GLN A 89 -11.42 -8.73 -6.40
N LEU A 90 -11.13 -8.01 -7.50
CA LEU A 90 -11.96 -6.91 -8.01
C LEU A 90 -12.01 -6.95 -9.55
N SER A 91 -13.20 -6.76 -10.13
CA SER A 91 -13.43 -6.76 -11.59
C SER A 91 -12.82 -5.54 -12.33
N THR A 92 -12.27 -4.61 -11.57
CA THR A 92 -11.49 -3.43 -11.97
C THR A 92 -10.51 -3.14 -10.82
N PRO A 93 -9.27 -2.70 -11.11
CA PRO A 93 -8.67 -2.38 -12.41
C PRO A 93 -8.15 -3.61 -13.17
N LYS A 94 -8.05 -3.53 -14.49
CA LYS A 94 -7.59 -4.63 -15.38
C LYS A 94 -6.12 -4.55 -15.77
N ASN A 95 -5.50 -3.38 -15.57
CA ASN A 95 -4.07 -3.15 -15.78
C ASN A 95 -3.56 -2.07 -14.81
N ASN A 96 -2.23 -1.90 -14.79
CA ASN A 96 -1.54 -0.93 -13.93
C ASN A 96 -2.01 0.52 -14.18
N THR A 97 -2.31 0.87 -15.43
CA THR A 97 -2.77 2.23 -15.78
C THR A 97 -4.14 2.54 -15.19
N GLU A 98 -5.09 1.62 -15.32
CA GLU A 98 -6.42 1.75 -14.71
C GLU A 98 -6.33 1.85 -13.18
N GLU A 99 -5.44 1.06 -12.56
CA GLU A 99 -5.20 1.13 -11.12
C GLU A 99 -4.64 2.48 -10.71
N ALA A 100 -3.65 3.00 -11.43
CA ALA A 100 -3.08 4.30 -11.17
C ALA A 100 -4.12 5.43 -11.29
N ILE A 101 -4.96 5.40 -12.34
CA ILE A 101 -6.04 6.38 -12.52
C ILE A 101 -7.04 6.32 -11.36
N LEU A 102 -7.42 5.12 -10.93
CA LEU A 102 -8.33 4.94 -9.79
C LEU A 102 -7.73 5.51 -8.50
N LEU A 103 -6.46 5.22 -8.22
CA LEU A 103 -5.75 5.75 -7.04
C LEU A 103 -5.70 7.27 -7.05
N LEU A 104 -5.39 7.88 -8.21
CA LEU A 104 -5.39 9.34 -8.37
C LEU A 104 -6.80 9.93 -8.18
N PHE A 105 -7.83 9.28 -8.71
CA PHE A 105 -9.22 9.72 -8.53
C PHE A 105 -9.66 9.67 -7.06
N ILE A 106 -9.26 8.63 -6.32
CA ILE A 106 -9.50 8.53 -4.87
C ILE A 106 -8.81 9.67 -4.13
N LEU A 107 -7.57 10.00 -4.49
CA LEU A 107 -6.82 11.10 -3.90
C LEU A 107 -7.46 12.47 -4.15
N MET A 108 -8.00 12.71 -5.35
CA MET A 108 -8.65 13.97 -5.71
C MET A 108 -10.01 14.18 -5.03
N LYS A 109 -10.65 13.10 -4.54
CA LYS A 109 -11.94 13.14 -3.85
C LYS A 109 -11.84 13.39 -2.34
N LYS A 110 -10.62 13.56 -1.84
CA LYS A 110 -10.30 13.72 -0.42
C LYS A 110 -10.12 15.19 -0.06
#